data_AF-A0A960H525-F1
#
_entry.id   AF-A0A960H525-F1
#
_cell.length_a   1.000
_cell.length_b   1.000
_cell.length_c   1.000
_cell.angle_alpha   90.00
_cell.angle_beta   90.00
_cell.angle_gamma   90.00
#
_symmetry.space_group_name_H-M   'P 1'
#
loop_
_entity.id
_entity.type
_entity.pdbx_description
1 polymer ?
#
loop_
_entity_poly.entity_id
_entity_poly.type
_entity_poly.pdbx_seq_one_letter_code
_entity_poly.pdbx_strand_id
1 'polypeptide(L)'
;MTSGVHGVVDTVERAAATPDHPQPFRELGLKDDEYQRIRDILGRRPTDAELAMYSVMWSEHCSYKSSKVHLRYFGETTTEEMKAAMLAGIGENAGVVDIGDGWAVTFKVESHNHPSYVEPYQGAATGVGGI
;
A
#
# COMPACT_ATOMS: atom_id res chain seq x y z
N MET A 1 40.42 -3.73 -19.27
CA MET A 1 40.26 -3.77 -17.80
C MET A 1 38.90 -3.16 -17.47
N THR A 2 37.85 -3.98 -17.46
CA THR A 2 36.50 -3.56 -17.06
C THR A 2 36.42 -3.61 -15.54
N SER A 3 36.76 -2.51 -14.86
CA SER A 3 36.46 -2.38 -13.43
C SER A 3 34.94 -2.27 -13.30
N GLY A 4 34.32 -3.35 -12.85
CA GLY A 4 32.89 -3.38 -12.55
C GLY A 4 32.54 -2.28 -11.55
N VAL A 5 31.58 -1.45 -11.92
CA VAL A 5 30.87 -0.57 -10.98
C VAL A 5 29.99 -1.47 -10.14
N HIS A 6 30.56 -2.16 -9.16
CA HIS A 6 29.76 -2.68 -8.05
C HIS A 6 29.39 -1.46 -7.20
N GLY A 7 28.24 -0.87 -7.49
CA GLY A 7 27.63 0.12 -6.62
C GLY A 7 27.59 -0.45 -5.21
N VAL A 8 28.24 0.23 -4.27
CA VAL A 8 28.30 -0.22 -2.88
C VAL A 8 26.86 -0.35 -2.38
N VAL A 9 26.45 -1.56 -2.00
CA VAL A 9 25.10 -1.85 -1.49
C VAL A 9 24.85 -1.02 -0.24
N ASP A 10 23.66 -0.45 -0.13
CA ASP A 10 23.27 0.31 1.05
C ASP A 10 22.75 -0.64 2.14
N THR A 11 23.67 -1.16 2.95
CA THR A 11 23.33 -2.08 4.04
C THR A 11 22.83 -1.35 5.28
N VAL A 12 22.27 -2.10 6.23
CA VAL A 12 21.82 -1.58 7.53
C VAL A 12 22.95 -0.92 8.31
N GLU A 13 24.14 -1.52 8.31
CA GLU A 13 25.32 -0.99 9.00
C GLU A 13 25.77 0.33 8.37
N ARG A 14 25.77 0.40 7.03
CA ARG A 14 26.10 1.63 6.32
C ARG A 14 25.06 2.72 6.59
N ALA A 15 23.77 2.35 6.60
CA ALA A 15 22.70 3.29 6.92
C ALA A 15 22.84 3.87 8.33
N ALA A 16 23.24 3.07 9.32
CA ALA A 16 23.57 3.54 10.65
C ALA A 16 24.82 4.44 10.67
N ALA A 17 25.86 4.09 9.91
CA ALA A 17 27.12 4.82 9.88
C ALA A 17 27.09 6.13 9.08
N THR A 18 26.11 6.31 8.19
CA THR A 18 26.01 7.51 7.32
C THR A 18 24.64 8.20 7.47
N PRO A 19 24.31 8.79 8.62
CA PRO A 19 22.97 9.32 8.91
C PRO A 19 22.55 10.48 8.01
N ASP A 20 23.51 11.21 7.43
CA ASP A 20 23.26 12.39 6.58
C ASP A 20 23.41 12.09 5.09
N HIS A 21 23.49 10.81 4.70
CA HIS A 21 23.50 10.44 3.30
C HIS A 21 22.21 10.92 2.62
N PRO A 22 22.29 11.72 1.53
CA PRO A 22 21.11 12.20 0.84
C PRO A 22 20.30 11.04 0.24
N GLN A 23 18.98 11.05 0.44
CA GLN A 23 18.07 10.05 -0.13
C GLN A 23 16.91 10.74 -0.87
N PRO A 24 16.44 10.19 -2.01
CA PRO A 24 15.45 10.83 -2.87
C PRO A 24 13.99 10.63 -2.39
N PHE A 25 13.72 10.73 -1.09
CA PHE A 25 12.41 10.39 -0.52
C PHE A 25 11.25 11.23 -1.09
N ARG A 26 11.48 12.50 -1.42
CA ARG A 26 10.47 13.38 -2.04
C ARG A 26 10.10 12.94 -3.45
N GLU A 27 11.07 12.49 -4.23
CA GLU A 27 10.86 11.98 -5.58
C GLU A 27 10.08 10.66 -5.55
N LEU A 28 10.23 9.89 -4.48
CA LEU A 28 9.43 8.69 -4.19
C LEU A 28 8.03 9.00 -3.62
N GLY A 29 7.67 10.28 -3.49
CA GLY A 29 6.33 10.71 -3.05
C GLY A 29 6.13 10.77 -1.54
N LEU A 30 7.18 10.65 -0.72
CA LEU A 30 7.12 10.84 0.72
C LEU A 30 7.25 12.32 1.09
N LYS A 31 6.49 12.73 2.11
CA LYS A 31 6.66 14.04 2.75
C LYS A 31 7.84 14.02 3.75
N ASP A 32 8.30 15.22 4.12
CA ASP A 32 9.41 15.37 5.07
C ASP A 32 9.11 14.74 6.45
N ASP A 33 7.88 14.88 6.94
CA ASP A 33 7.42 14.29 8.20
C ASP A 33 7.30 12.77 8.12
N GLU A 34 6.87 12.23 6.97
CA GLU A 34 6.84 10.78 6.73
C GLU A 34 8.24 10.19 6.72
N TYR A 35 9.21 10.85 6.05
CA TYR A 35 10.60 10.43 6.08
C TYR A 35 11.19 10.48 7.49
N GLN A 36 10.96 11.57 8.22
CA GLN A 36 11.42 11.66 9.61
C GLN A 36 10.84 10.54 10.48
N ARG A 37 9.55 10.23 10.32
CA ARG A 37 8.90 9.15 11.06
C ARG A 37 9.49 7.78 10.74
N ILE A 38 9.90 7.53 9.49
CA ILE A 38 10.63 6.31 9.13
C ILE A 38 11.95 6.25 9.89
N ARG A 39 12.70 7.36 9.97
CA ARG A 39 13.95 7.42 10.73
C ARG A 39 13.74 7.13 12.21
N ASP A 40 12.68 7.68 12.78
CA ASP A 40 12.34 7.49 14.20
C ASP A 40 11.95 6.04 14.50
N ILE A 41 11.21 5.38 13.59
CA ILE A 41 10.85 3.95 13.71
C ILE A 41 12.10 3.07 13.64
N LEU A 42 13.04 3.37 12.73
CA LEU A 42 14.23 2.55 12.50
C LEU A 42 15.40 2.89 13.44
N GLY A 43 15.38 4.05 14.09
CA GLY A 43 16.51 4.58 14.88
C GLY A 43 17.73 5.00 14.03
N ARG A 44 17.59 5.07 12.71
CA ARG A 44 18.61 5.44 11.73
C ARG A 44 17.92 5.87 10.43
N ARG A 45 18.66 6.37 9.44
CA ARG A 45 18.07 6.48 8.09
C ARG A 45 17.72 5.09 7.52
N PRO A 46 16.66 4.97 6.70
CA PRO A 46 16.39 3.72 5.98
C PRO A 46 17.52 3.41 4.99
N THR A 47 17.68 2.14 4.64
CA THR A 47 18.40 1.77 3.41
C THR A 47 17.60 2.21 2.19
N ASP A 48 18.21 2.27 1.02
CA ASP A 48 17.48 2.59 -0.22
C ASP A 48 16.32 1.62 -0.50
N ALA A 49 16.49 0.33 -0.20
CA ALA A 49 15.44 -0.68 -0.35
C ALA A 49 14.32 -0.51 0.68
N GLU A 50 14.66 -0.21 1.94
CA GLU A 50 13.67 0.09 2.98
C GLU A 50 12.89 1.36 2.62
N LEU A 51 13.56 2.40 2.14
CA LEU A 51 12.94 3.65 1.74
C LEU A 51 11.93 3.45 0.61
N ALA A 52 12.31 2.69 -0.43
CA ALA A 52 11.42 2.34 -1.54
C ALA A 52 10.20 1.53 -1.06
N MET A 53 10.39 0.62 -0.09
CA MET A 53 9.29 -0.14 0.49
C MET A 53 8.32 0.77 1.25
N TYR A 54 8.84 1.64 2.13
CA TYR A 54 8.02 2.61 2.85
C TYR A 54 7.27 3.55 1.90
N SER A 55 7.90 4.02 0.82
CA SER A 55 7.26 4.95 -0.11
C SER A 55 6.06 4.33 -0.81
N VAL A 56 6.13 3.06 -1.22
CA VAL A 56 4.99 2.34 -1.80
C VAL A 56 3.93 2.06 -0.75
N MET A 57 4.31 1.50 0.40
CA MET A 57 3.36 1.07 1.43
C MET A 57 2.63 2.24 2.10
N TRP A 58 3.26 3.42 2.17
CA TRP A 58 2.65 4.64 2.73
C TRP A 58 2.07 5.56 1.65
N SER A 59 2.05 5.15 0.39
CA SER A 59 1.32 5.84 -0.67
C SER A 59 -0.19 5.90 -0.36
N GLU A 60 -0.91 6.86 -0.95
CA GLU A 60 -2.37 6.92 -0.79
C GLU A 60 -3.05 5.63 -1.28
N HIS A 61 -2.55 5.06 -2.38
CA HIS A 61 -3.10 3.86 -3.00
C HIS A 61 -3.08 2.64 -2.06
N CYS A 62 -2.01 2.47 -1.28
CA CYS A 62 -1.89 1.34 -0.35
C CYS A 62 -2.46 1.65 1.04
N SER A 63 -2.22 2.85 1.57
CA SER A 63 -2.51 3.17 2.96
C SER A 63 -3.90 3.73 3.20
N TYR A 64 -4.57 4.23 2.15
CA TYR A 64 -5.85 4.94 2.24
C TYR A 64 -5.77 6.12 3.23
N LYS A 65 -4.60 6.74 3.40
CA LYS A 65 -4.34 7.69 4.50
C LYS A 65 -5.30 8.89 4.51
N SER A 66 -5.76 9.36 3.35
CA SER A 66 -6.77 10.41 3.27
C SER A 66 -8.20 9.89 3.41
N SER A 67 -8.50 8.72 2.84
CA SER A 67 -9.87 8.20 2.75
C SER A 67 -10.31 7.40 3.98
N LYS A 68 -9.38 6.76 4.69
CA LYS A 68 -9.64 5.91 5.86
C LYS A 68 -10.39 6.63 6.98
N VAL A 69 -10.15 7.93 7.18
CA VAL A 69 -10.89 8.72 8.18
C VAL A 69 -12.37 8.86 7.83
N HIS A 70 -12.71 8.91 6.54
CA HIS A 70 -14.09 9.00 6.09
C HIS A 70 -14.75 7.63 6.01
N LEU A 71 -14.03 6.61 5.52
CA LEU A 71 -14.56 5.26 5.36
C LEU A 71 -14.82 4.53 6.69
N ARG A 72 -14.19 4.98 7.79
CA ARG A 72 -14.50 4.51 9.15
C ARG A 72 -15.99 4.63 9.50
N TYR A 73 -16.67 5.64 8.94
CA TYR A 73 -18.11 5.81 9.06
C TYR A 73 -18.87 4.51 8.80
N PHE A 74 -18.54 3.78 7.73
CA PHE A 74 -19.26 2.54 7.41
C PHE A 74 -19.08 1.48 8.49
N GLY A 75 -17.88 1.32 9.04
CA GLY A 75 -17.65 0.42 10.16
C GLY A 75 -18.40 0.84 11.43
N GLU A 76 -18.48 2.14 11.70
CA GLU A 76 -19.12 2.72 12.88
C GLU A 76 -20.66 2.70 12.81
N THR A 77 -21.24 2.82 11.61
CA THR A 77 -22.70 2.88 11.42
C THR A 77 -23.33 1.55 10.98
N THR A 78 -22.54 0.49 10.77
CA THR A 78 -23.09 -0.82 10.43
C THR A 78 -23.86 -1.40 11.62
N THR A 79 -25.16 -1.64 11.43
CA THR A 79 -26.03 -2.23 12.46
C THR A 79 -25.88 -3.75 12.54
N GLU A 80 -26.39 -4.36 13.62
CA GLU A 80 -26.36 -5.83 13.76
C GLU A 80 -27.20 -6.54 12.70
N GLU A 81 -28.30 -5.93 12.25
CA GLU A 81 -29.12 -6.45 11.15
C GLU A 81 -28.34 -6.46 9.83
N MET A 82 -27.52 -5.44 9.57
CA MET A 82 -26.65 -5.40 8.38
C MET A 82 -25.53 -6.45 8.46
N LYS A 83 -25.02 -6.76 9.66
CA LYS A 83 -23.99 -7.80 9.87
C LYS A 83 -24.56 -9.21 9.83
N ALA A 84 -25.85 -9.40 10.07
CA ALA A 84 -26.45 -10.71 10.27
C ALA A 84 -26.17 -11.69 9.11
N ALA A 85 -26.12 -11.19 7.87
CA ALA A 85 -25.80 -12.00 6.69
C ALA A 85 -24.33 -11.86 6.23
N MET A 86 -23.52 -11.03 6.88
CA MET A 86 -22.14 -10.76 6.46
C MET A 86 -21.18 -11.79 7.07
N LEU A 87 -20.66 -12.68 6.24
CA LEU A 87 -19.68 -13.70 6.63
C LEU A 87 -18.26 -13.14 6.68
N ALA A 88 -17.96 -12.15 5.84
CA ALA A 88 -16.69 -11.41 5.81
C ALA A 88 -16.93 -9.96 5.36
N GLY A 89 -16.23 -9.01 5.98
CA GLY A 89 -16.46 -7.57 5.78
C GLY A 89 -15.18 -6.75 5.72
N ILE A 90 -15.24 -5.50 6.19
CA ILE A 90 -14.11 -4.57 6.18
C ILE A 90 -12.89 -5.20 6.89
N GLY A 91 -11.76 -5.24 6.19
CA GLY A 91 -10.51 -5.84 6.67
C GLY A 91 -10.12 -7.09 5.87
N GLU A 92 -11.07 -7.72 5.20
CA GLU A 92 -10.83 -8.85 4.31
C GLU A 92 -10.63 -8.42 2.85
N ASN A 93 -10.09 -9.33 2.04
CA ASN A 93 -9.84 -9.05 0.62
C ASN A 93 -11.13 -8.81 -0.19
N ALA A 94 -12.26 -9.40 0.22
CA ALA A 94 -13.56 -9.26 -0.44
C ALA A 94 -14.69 -9.37 0.59
N GLY A 95 -15.85 -8.79 0.26
CA GLY A 95 -17.07 -8.96 1.07
C GLY A 95 -17.75 -10.28 0.75
N VAL A 96 -18.24 -10.97 1.78
CA VAL A 96 -18.94 -12.26 1.63
C VAL A 96 -20.26 -12.21 2.38
N VAL A 97 -21.34 -12.59 1.69
CA VAL A 97 -22.71 -12.55 2.22
C VAL A 97 -23.36 -13.92 2.09
N ASP A 98 -23.97 -14.40 3.17
CA ASP A 98 -24.83 -15.59 3.20
C ASP A 98 -26.14 -15.31 2.44
N ILE A 99 -26.50 -16.19 1.53
CA ILE A 99 -27.73 -16.09 0.73
C ILE A 99 -28.71 -17.24 1.01
N GLY A 100 -28.44 -18.06 2.03
CA GLY A 100 -29.26 -19.19 2.44
C GLY A 100 -28.83 -20.51 1.80
N ASP A 101 -29.45 -21.61 2.26
CA ASP A 101 -29.23 -22.98 1.77
C ASP A 101 -27.75 -23.44 1.80
N GLY A 102 -26.94 -22.84 2.67
CA GLY A 102 -25.51 -23.12 2.77
C GLY A 102 -24.66 -22.47 1.67
N TRP A 103 -25.21 -21.53 0.91
CA TRP A 103 -24.52 -20.78 -0.14
C TRP A 103 -24.12 -19.38 0.33
N ALA A 104 -23.02 -18.89 -0.25
CA ALA A 104 -22.54 -17.53 -0.04
C ALA A 104 -22.14 -16.89 -1.37
N VAL A 105 -22.23 -15.57 -1.43
CA VAL A 105 -21.75 -14.76 -2.56
C VAL A 105 -20.59 -13.90 -2.10
N THR A 106 -19.49 -13.99 -2.82
CA THR A 106 -18.33 -13.11 -2.66
C THR A 106 -18.37 -12.02 -3.72
N PHE A 107 -18.17 -10.78 -3.31
CA PHE A 107 -18.09 -9.65 -4.23
C PHE A 107 -16.98 -8.69 -3.82
N LYS A 108 -16.34 -8.11 -4.84
CA LYS A 108 -15.32 -7.08 -4.72
C LYS A 108 -15.37 -6.21 -5.97
N VAL A 109 -15.00 -4.95 -5.83
CA VAL A 109 -14.83 -4.04 -6.96
C VAL A 109 -13.49 -3.34 -6.78
N GLU A 110 -12.68 -3.35 -7.83
CA GLU A 110 -11.42 -2.61 -7.91
C GLU A 110 -11.44 -1.64 -9.10
N SER A 111 -10.50 -0.70 -9.10
CA SER A 111 -10.32 0.24 -10.20
C SER A 111 -8.86 0.21 -10.66
N HIS A 112 -8.63 0.29 -11.96
CA HIS A 112 -7.28 0.31 -12.54
C HIS A 112 -7.10 1.54 -13.44
N ASN A 113 -7.46 2.71 -12.88
CA ASN A 113 -7.72 3.93 -13.65
C ASN A 113 -6.47 4.52 -14.31
N HIS A 114 -5.41 4.76 -13.53
CA HIS A 114 -4.21 5.42 -14.04
C HIS A 114 -3.49 4.59 -15.11
N PRO A 115 -3.27 3.26 -14.93
CA PRO A 115 -2.67 2.45 -15.99
C PRO A 115 -3.55 2.36 -17.23
N SER A 116 -4.88 2.22 -17.07
CA SER A 116 -5.82 2.19 -18.21
C SER A 116 -5.89 3.51 -18.99
N TYR A 117 -5.59 4.64 -18.34
CA TYR A 117 -5.48 5.93 -19.02
C TYR A 117 -4.24 5.98 -19.92
N VAL A 118 -3.12 5.41 -19.49
CA VAL A 118 -1.85 5.42 -20.22
C VAL A 118 -1.85 4.37 -21.33
N GLU A 119 -2.29 3.14 -21.02
CA GLU A 119 -2.38 2.03 -21.95
C GLU A 119 -3.70 1.27 -21.68
N PRO A 120 -4.73 1.45 -22.52
CA PRO A 120 -6.07 0.93 -22.22
C PRO A 120 -6.19 -0.59 -22.20
N TYR A 121 -5.48 -1.30 -23.09
CA TYR A 121 -5.71 -2.73 -23.29
C TYR A 121 -5.16 -3.55 -22.12
N GLN A 122 -3.86 -3.42 -21.85
CA GLN A 122 -3.18 -4.05 -20.71
C GLN A 122 -3.63 -3.45 -19.39
N GLY A 123 -3.92 -2.15 -19.34
CA GLY A 123 -4.48 -1.50 -18.15
C GLY A 123 -5.81 -2.15 -17.72
N ALA A 124 -6.72 -2.38 -18.67
CA ALA A 124 -7.97 -3.10 -18.39
C ALA A 124 -7.73 -4.59 -18.12
N ALA A 125 -6.88 -5.27 -18.89
CA ALA A 125 -6.63 -6.70 -18.74
C ALA A 125 -6.04 -7.05 -17.37
N THR A 126 -5.07 -6.26 -16.88
CA THR A 126 -4.50 -6.43 -15.54
C THR A 126 -5.48 -6.06 -14.43
N GLY A 127 -6.37 -5.09 -14.66
CA GLY A 127 -7.48 -4.79 -13.75
C GLY A 127 -8.45 -5.96 -13.59
N VAL A 128 -8.76 -6.68 -14.68
CA VAL A 128 -9.58 -7.91 -14.64
C VAL A 128 -8.83 -9.07 -13.97
N GLY A 129 -7.51 -9.16 -14.15
CA GLY A 129 -6.72 -10.23 -13.53
C GLY A 129 -6.48 -10.06 -12.03
N GLY A 130 -6.54 -8.83 -11.52
CA GLY A 130 -6.32 -8.53 -10.09
C GLY A 130 -7.56 -8.67 -9.21
N ILE A 131 -8.76 -8.62 -9.81
CA ILE A 131 -10.05 -8.74 -9.13
C ILE A 131 -10.51 -10.19 -8.98
#